data_AF-A0A4Y9QXV0-F1
#
_entry.id   AF-A0A4Y9QXV0-F1
#
_cell.length_a   1.000
_cell.length_b   1.000
_cell.length_c   1.000
_cell.angle_alpha   90.00
_cell.angle_beta   90.00
_cell.angle_gamma   90.00
#
_symmetry.space_group_name_H-M   'P 1'
#
loop_
_entity.id
_entity.type
_entity.pdbx_description
1 polymer ?
#
loop_
_entity_poly.entity_id
_entity_poly.type
_entity_poly.pdbx_seq_one_letter_code
_entity_poly.pdbx_strand_id
1 'polypeptide(L)'
;MPRTTPENRRNDLVLLRRVRDRIDREYASPLDIEALARGVNLSSGHLSRAFKLAYGEAPYRYLMTRRIERAMTLLRRDDLSVTEICFAVGFSSLGTFSTRFSELVGVSPSVYRRGADTTAGMPACVTRVVTRPIRNREERGAALPVA
;
A
#
# COMPACT_ATOMS: atom_id res chain seq x y z
N MET A 1 -4.08 -8.50 37.36
CA MET A 1 -4.60 -8.22 36.00
C MET A 1 -5.05 -6.77 35.93
N PRO A 2 -4.37 -5.86 35.20
CA PRO A 2 -4.91 -4.50 35.07
C PRO A 2 -6.13 -4.57 34.17
N ARG A 3 -7.30 -4.29 34.74
CA ARG A 3 -8.56 -4.16 34.00
C ARG A 3 -8.43 -2.86 33.19
N THR A 4 -8.27 -2.95 31.87
CA THR A 4 -8.44 -1.79 31.00
C THR A 4 -9.89 -1.33 31.14
N THR A 5 -10.11 -0.26 31.89
CA THR A 5 -11.44 0.32 32.07
C THR A 5 -12.00 0.75 30.71
N PRO A 6 -13.33 0.72 30.51
CA PRO A 6 -13.95 1.15 29.25
C PRO A 6 -13.54 2.56 28.81
N GLU A 7 -13.29 3.44 29.79
CA GLU A 7 -12.80 4.81 29.58
C GLU A 7 -11.38 4.85 29.00
N ASN A 8 -10.47 4.01 29.53
CA ASN A 8 -9.11 3.88 28.99
C ASN A 8 -9.13 3.38 27.54
N ARG A 9 -9.99 2.40 27.22
CA ARG A 9 -10.15 1.90 25.86
C ARG A 9 -10.66 2.98 24.90
N ARG A 10 -11.59 3.83 25.34
CA ARG A 10 -12.11 4.93 24.51
C ARG A 10 -11.03 5.97 24.23
N ASN A 11 -10.26 6.34 25.26
CA ASN A 11 -9.14 7.28 25.11
C ASN A 11 -8.04 6.71 24.19
N ASP A 12 -7.72 5.42 24.31
CA ASP A 12 -6.77 4.74 23.42
C ASP A 12 -7.23 4.83 21.95
N LEU A 13 -8.50 4.57 21.66
CA LEU A 13 -9.03 4.67 20.29
C LEU A 13 -8.92 6.10 19.72
N VAL A 14 -9.12 7.13 20.54
CA VAL A 14 -8.93 8.53 20.13
C VAL A 14 -7.46 8.79 19.77
N LEU A 15 -6.51 8.31 20.57
CA LEU A 15 -5.08 8.45 20.29
C LEU A 15 -4.67 7.70 19.01
N LEU A 16 -5.14 6.46 18.86
CA LEU A 16 -4.87 5.64 17.67
C LEU A 16 -5.45 6.25 16.40
N ARG A 17 -6.64 6.87 16.48
CA ARG A 17 -7.22 7.64 15.37
C ARG A 17 -6.35 8.83 15.00
N ARG A 18 -5.86 9.61 15.98
CA ARG A 18 -4.93 10.72 15.71
C ARG A 18 -3.66 10.26 14.98
N VAL A 19 -3.12 9.11 15.36
CA VAL A 19 -1.96 8.51 14.67
C VAL A 19 -2.30 8.16 13.22
N ARG A 20 -3.43 7.48 12.99
CA ARG A 20 -3.88 7.12 11.63
C ARG A 20 -4.08 8.37 10.78
N ASP A 21 -4.82 9.36 11.30
CA ASP A 21 -5.10 10.61 10.59
C ASP A 21 -3.81 11.38 10.29
N ARG A 22 -2.78 11.28 11.13
CA ARG A 22 -1.45 11.83 10.86
C ARG A 22 -0.74 11.09 9.74
N ILE A 23 -0.75 9.75 9.76
CA ILE A 23 -0.20 8.94 8.66
C ILE A 23 -0.88 9.30 7.33
N ASP A 24 -2.20 9.44 7.31
CA ASP A 24 -2.96 9.76 6.11
C ASP A 24 -2.67 11.14 5.54
N ARG A 25 -2.32 12.12 6.38
CA ARG A 25 -1.94 13.47 5.93
C ARG A 25 -0.48 13.58 5.52
N GLU A 26 0.41 12.89 6.24
CA GLU A 26 1.86 13.05 6.14
C GLU A 26 2.55 11.86 5.44
N TYR A 27 1.80 11.00 4.72
CA TYR A 27 2.32 9.74 4.17
C TYR A 27 3.59 9.90 3.33
N ALA A 28 3.76 11.02 2.63
CA ALA A 28 4.91 11.28 1.76
C ALA A 28 6.16 11.71 2.54
N SER A 29 6.01 12.18 3.78
CA SER A 29 7.12 12.58 4.62
C SER A 29 7.87 11.36 5.17
N PRO A 30 9.15 11.50 5.57
CA PRO A 30 9.89 10.46 6.29
C PRO A 30 9.27 10.28 7.70
N LEU A 31 8.18 9.53 7.77
CA LEU A 31 7.47 9.22 9.01
C LEU A 31 8.15 8.07 9.73
N ASP A 32 8.63 8.36 10.93
CA ASP A 32 9.15 7.37 11.86
C ASP A 32 8.06 6.96 12.87
N ILE A 33 7.97 5.66 13.14
CA ILE A 33 7.02 5.09 14.12
C ILE A 33 7.28 5.68 15.50
N GLU A 34 8.54 5.95 15.87
CA GLU A 34 8.82 6.58 17.16
C GLU A 34 8.29 8.01 17.23
N ALA A 35 8.37 8.77 16.13
CA ALA A 35 7.81 10.11 16.06
C ALA A 35 6.28 10.11 16.16
N LEU A 36 5.61 9.09 15.61
CA LEU A 36 4.17 8.88 15.78
C LEU A 36 3.83 8.56 17.24
N ALA A 37 4.61 7.69 17.88
CA ALA A 37 4.40 7.27 19.26
C ALA A 37 4.62 8.41 20.26
N ARG A 38 5.69 9.20 20.07
CA ARG A 38 5.95 10.43 20.84
C ARG A 38 4.80 11.43 20.73
N GLY A 39 4.19 11.57 19.53
CA GLY A 39 3.05 12.47 19.31
C GLY A 39 1.78 12.13 20.09
N VAL A 40 1.69 10.92 20.67
CA VAL A 40 0.56 10.48 21.50
C VAL A 40 0.97 9.96 22.88
N ASN A 41 2.21 10.23 23.30
CA ASN A 41 2.77 9.79 24.59
C ASN A 41 2.69 8.27 24.82
N LEU A 42 2.88 7.48 23.76
CA LEU A 42 2.96 6.02 23.84
C LEU A 42 4.38 5.54 23.53
N SER A 43 4.75 4.37 24.05
CA SER A 43 5.92 3.65 23.53
C SER A 43 5.62 3.10 22.14
N SER A 44 6.64 3.00 21.27
CA SER A 44 6.50 2.44 19.92
C SER A 44 5.92 1.03 19.91
N GLY A 45 6.32 0.20 20.88
CA GLY A 45 5.79 -1.16 21.07
C GLY A 45 4.34 -1.21 21.56
N HIS A 46 3.91 -0.26 22.41
CA HIS A 46 2.49 -0.15 22.77
C HIS A 46 1.68 0.33 21.57
N LEU A 47 2.11 1.41 20.91
CA LEU A 47 1.45 1.94 19.72
C LEU A 47 1.28 0.84 18.66
N SER A 48 2.33 0.10 18.34
CA SER A 48 2.26 -0.94 17.30
C SER A 48 1.24 -2.04 17.61
N ARG A 49 1.18 -2.50 18.87
CA ARG A 49 0.22 -3.53 19.30
C ARG A 49 -1.20 -3.00 19.31
N ALA A 50 -1.42 -1.83 19.91
CA ALA A 50 -2.75 -1.24 20.04
C ALA A 50 -3.32 -0.82 18.67
N PHE A 51 -2.49 -0.25 17.80
CA PHE A 51 -2.87 0.12 16.43
C PHE A 51 -3.23 -1.12 15.60
N LYS A 52 -2.44 -2.21 15.69
CA LYS A 52 -2.77 -3.48 15.03
C LYS A 52 -4.08 -4.08 15.52
N LEU A 53 -4.34 -4.01 16.83
CA LEU A 53 -5.61 -4.49 17.39
C LEU A 53 -6.80 -3.67 16.88
N ALA A 54 -6.64 -2.35 16.72
CA ALA A 54 -7.71 -1.46 16.29
C ALA A 54 -7.94 -1.45 14.76
N TYR A 55 -6.88 -1.58 13.96
CA TYR A 55 -6.94 -1.38 12.50
C TYR A 55 -6.48 -2.61 11.68
N GLY A 56 -6.16 -3.72 12.31
CA GLY A 56 -5.80 -4.98 11.66
C GLY A 56 -4.33 -5.11 11.25
N GLU A 57 -3.59 -4.01 11.16
CA GLU A 57 -2.17 -4.02 10.78
C GLU A 57 -1.33 -3.03 11.59
N ALA A 58 -0.01 -3.23 11.60
CA ALA A 58 0.91 -2.34 12.32
C ALA A 58 1.09 -0.98 11.59
N PRO A 59 1.42 0.12 12.31
CA PRO A 59 1.50 1.47 11.74
C PRO A 59 2.41 1.58 10.50
N TYR A 60 3.55 0.91 10.51
CA TYR A 60 4.47 0.91 9.35
C TYR A 60 3.85 0.25 8.12
N ARG A 61 3.18 -0.89 8.30
CA ARG A 61 2.50 -1.58 7.20
C ARG A 61 1.38 -0.71 6.64
N TYR A 62 0.59 -0.11 7.52
CA TYR A 62 -0.44 0.86 7.13
C TYR A 62 0.14 2.01 6.29
N LEU A 63 1.23 2.64 6.76
CA LEU A 63 1.91 3.70 6.01
C LEU A 63 2.34 3.23 4.61
N MET A 64 2.93 2.04 4.49
CA MET A 64 3.32 1.48 3.19
C MET A 64 2.11 1.26 2.28
N THR A 65 1.02 0.70 2.80
CA THR A 65 -0.24 0.53 2.08
C THR A 65 -0.75 1.87 1.54
N ARG A 66 -0.82 2.91 2.40
CA ARG A 66 -1.26 4.25 2.00
C ARG A 66 -0.39 4.87 0.91
N ARG A 67 0.93 4.71 1.00
CA ARG A 67 1.86 5.19 -0.04
C ARG A 67 1.63 4.49 -1.39
N ILE A 68 1.42 3.17 -1.37
CA ILE A 68 1.17 2.40 -2.59
C ILE A 68 -0.20 2.73 -3.19
N GLU A 69 -1.25 2.87 -2.38
CA GLU A 69 -2.57 3.33 -2.86
C GLU A 69 -2.49 4.70 -3.54
N ARG A 70 -1.69 5.62 -2.96
CA ARG A 70 -1.45 6.91 -3.59
C ARG A 70 -0.68 6.77 -4.90
N ALA A 71 0.35 5.92 -4.93
CA ALA A 71 1.14 5.67 -6.13
C ALA A 71 0.28 5.10 -7.27
N MET A 72 -0.61 4.15 -6.98
CA MET A 72 -1.58 3.64 -7.95
C MET A 72 -2.43 4.77 -8.54
N THR A 73 -2.87 5.71 -7.69
CA THR A 73 -3.69 6.85 -8.14
C THR A 73 -2.92 7.77 -9.07
N LEU A 74 -1.64 8.03 -8.79
CA LEU A 74 -0.79 8.84 -9.66
C LEU A 74 -0.44 8.11 -10.97
N LEU A 75 -0.16 6.81 -10.90
CA LEU A 75 0.15 5.99 -12.09
C LEU A 75 -1.00 5.94 -13.11
N ARG A 76 -2.23 6.25 -12.72
CA ARG A 76 -3.40 6.33 -13.63
C ARG A 76 -3.59 7.70 -14.29
N ARG A 77 -2.87 8.74 -13.87
CA ARG A 77 -3.06 10.12 -14.35
C ARG A 77 -2.09 10.53 -15.47
N ASP A 78 -1.10 9.67 -15.77
CA ASP A 78 -0.03 9.83 -16.77
C ASP A 78 0.68 11.20 -16.78
N ASP A 79 0.67 11.90 -15.65
CA ASP A 79 1.27 13.21 -15.45
C ASP A 79 2.72 13.14 -14.94
N LEU A 80 3.10 12.00 -14.35
CA LEU A 80 4.39 11.79 -13.70
C LEU A 80 5.04 10.48 -14.13
N SER A 81 6.37 10.49 -14.25
CA SER A 81 7.16 9.27 -14.43
C SER A 81 7.11 8.39 -13.17
N VAL A 82 7.38 7.09 -13.34
CA VAL A 82 7.43 6.13 -12.21
C VAL A 82 8.43 6.57 -11.15
N THR A 83 9.55 7.17 -11.57
CA THR A 83 10.59 7.69 -10.67
C THR A 83 10.10 8.89 -9.88
N GLU A 84 9.42 9.85 -10.51
CA GLU A 84 8.82 11.00 -9.82
C GLU A 84 7.75 10.55 -8.83
N ILE A 85 6.89 9.58 -9.22
CA ILE A 85 5.87 9.01 -8.33
C ILE A 85 6.50 8.37 -7.10
N CYS A 86 7.59 7.60 -7.28
CA CYS A 86 8.33 6.97 -6.19
C CYS A 86 8.71 7.99 -5.10
N PHE A 87 9.32 9.11 -5.50
CA PHE A 87 9.72 10.15 -4.55
C PHE A 87 8.52 10.95 -4.03
N ALA A 88 7.52 11.23 -4.87
CA ALA A 88 6.31 11.95 -4.48
C ALA A 88 5.47 11.21 -3.43
N VAL A 89 5.52 9.87 -3.40
CA VAL A 89 4.85 9.06 -2.37
C VAL A 89 5.77 8.72 -1.18
N GLY A 90 6.97 9.29 -1.12
CA GLY A 90 7.85 9.25 0.05
C GLY A 90 8.83 8.08 0.11
N PHE A 91 9.03 7.33 -0.98
CA PHE A 91 10.11 6.35 -1.05
C PHE A 91 11.44 7.03 -1.35
N SER A 92 12.53 6.53 -0.76
CA SER A 92 13.89 7.04 -0.97
C SER A 92 14.61 6.38 -2.14
N SER A 93 14.09 5.27 -2.67
CA SER A 93 14.68 4.58 -3.81
C SER A 93 13.63 3.88 -4.67
N LEU A 94 13.90 3.86 -5.98
CA LEU A 94 13.05 3.20 -6.97
C LEU A 94 12.99 1.67 -6.78
N GLY A 95 14.08 1.05 -6.33
CA GLY A 95 14.16 -0.39 -6.09
C GLY A 95 13.24 -0.82 -4.93
N THR A 96 13.29 -0.10 -3.80
CA THR A 96 12.41 -0.37 -2.66
C THR A 96 10.94 -0.14 -3.04
N PHE A 97 10.66 0.96 -3.75
CA PHE A 97 9.32 1.25 -4.25
C PHE A 97 8.79 0.14 -5.15
N SER A 98 9.55 -0.25 -6.17
CA SER A 98 9.11 -1.25 -7.15
C SER A 98 8.84 -2.61 -6.52
N THR A 99 9.69 -3.02 -5.56
CA THR A 99 9.52 -4.25 -4.80
C THR A 99 8.24 -4.20 -3.97
N ARG A 100 8.08 -3.16 -3.13
CA ARG A 100 6.90 -3.00 -2.27
C ARG A 100 5.61 -2.86 -3.05
N PHE A 101 5.64 -2.13 -4.17
CA PHE A 101 4.51 -2.03 -5.07
C PHE A 101 4.13 -3.41 -5.62
N SER A 102 5.10 -4.16 -6.16
CA SER A 102 4.80 -5.49 -6.74
C SER A 102 4.29 -6.48 -5.69
N GLU A 103 4.82 -6.45 -4.46
CA GLU A 103 4.34 -7.27 -3.34
C GLU A 103 2.88 -6.98 -2.98
N LEU A 104 2.47 -5.71 -2.99
CA LEU A 104 1.12 -5.30 -2.57
C LEU A 104 0.10 -5.30 -3.71
N VAL A 105 0.55 -5.10 -4.95
CA VAL A 105 -0.31 -4.95 -6.14
C VAL A 105 -0.34 -6.20 -7.02
N GLY A 106 0.70 -7.03 -6.94
CA GLY A 106 0.85 -8.24 -7.76
C GLY A 106 1.50 -8.02 -9.13
N VAL A 107 1.72 -6.77 -9.54
CA VAL A 107 2.40 -6.39 -10.80
C VAL A 107 3.31 -5.19 -10.57
N SER A 108 4.30 -4.98 -11.45
CA SER A 108 5.20 -3.84 -11.34
C SER A 108 4.52 -2.50 -11.66
N PRO A 109 5.03 -1.36 -11.15
CA PRO A 109 4.46 -0.04 -11.41
C PRO A 109 4.30 0.28 -12.90
N SER A 110 5.29 -0.08 -13.72
CA SER A 110 5.27 0.16 -15.17
C SER A 110 4.23 -0.70 -15.89
N VAL A 111 4.03 -1.94 -15.44
CA VAL A 111 2.96 -2.83 -15.96
C VAL A 111 1.60 -2.28 -15.55
N TYR A 112 1.46 -1.84 -14.30
CA TYR A 112 0.23 -1.25 -13.78
C TYR A 112 -0.20 -0.02 -14.58
N ARG A 113 0.74 0.89 -14.88
CA ARG A 113 0.48 2.09 -15.70
C ARG A 113 -0.04 1.72 -17.10
N ARG A 114 0.66 0.85 -17.83
CA ARG A 114 0.22 0.39 -19.17
C ARG A 114 -1.16 -0.25 -19.17
N GLY A 115 -1.52 -0.95 -18.09
CA GLY A 115 -2.84 -1.55 -17.91
C GLY A 115 -3.95 -0.51 -17.72
N ALA A 116 -3.64 0.60 -17.04
CA ALA A 116 -4.57 1.73 -16.90
C ALA A 116 -4.83 2.41 -18.25
N ASP A 117 -3.80 2.59 -19.07
CA ASP A 117 -3.92 3.19 -20.41
C ASP A 117 -4.84 2.37 -21.32
N THR A 118 -4.77 1.04 -21.22
CA THR A 118 -5.60 0.12 -22.02
C THR A 118 -7.10 0.18 -21.65
N THR A 119 -7.44 0.65 -20.45
CA THR A 119 -8.82 0.65 -19.93
C THR A 119 -9.43 2.05 -19.74
N ALA A 120 -8.65 3.11 -19.99
CA ALA A 120 -9.05 4.50 -19.80
C ALA A 120 -10.23 4.99 -20.68
N GLY A 121 -10.68 4.19 -21.67
CA GLY A 121 -11.87 4.46 -22.49
C GLY A 121 -12.93 3.36 -22.45
N MET A 122 -12.79 2.36 -21.59
CA MET A 122 -13.62 1.15 -21.61
C MET A 122 -14.75 1.21 -20.58
N PRO A 123 -16.00 0.85 -20.94
CA PRO A 123 -17.07 0.64 -19.97
C PRO A 123 -16.68 -0.43 -18.95
N ALA A 124 -17.11 -0.26 -17.69
CA ALA A 124 -16.71 -1.13 -16.57
C ALA A 124 -16.97 -2.63 -16.80
N CYS A 125 -17.96 -3.00 -17.61
CA CYS A 125 -18.23 -4.39 -17.99
C CYS A 125 -17.12 -5.00 -18.84
N VAL A 126 -16.48 -4.21 -19.71
CA VAL A 126 -15.43 -4.66 -20.64
C VAL A 126 -14.10 -4.74 -19.92
N THR A 127 -13.77 -3.76 -19.07
CA THR A 127 -12.60 -3.79 -18.18
C THR A 127 -12.56 -5.08 -17.36
N ARG A 128 -13.72 -5.52 -16.84
CA ARG A 128 -13.86 -6.77 -16.07
C ARG A 128 -13.66 -8.06 -16.88
N VAL A 129 -13.80 -8.01 -18.21
CA VAL A 129 -13.53 -9.14 -19.12
C VAL A 129 -12.08 -9.19 -19.54
N VAL A 130 -11.46 -8.04 -19.86
CA VAL A 130 -10.08 -7.98 -20.39
C VAL A 130 -9.01 -8.07 -19.31
N THR A 131 -9.33 -7.64 -18.08
CA THR A 131 -8.43 -7.76 -16.92
C THR A 131 -8.58 -9.07 -16.15
N ARG A 132 -9.47 -9.97 -16.61
CA ARG A 132 -9.65 -11.28 -15.96
C ARG A 132 -8.35 -12.09 -16.11
N PRO A 133 -7.74 -12.55 -15.00
CA PRO A 133 -6.51 -13.32 -15.07
C PRO A 133 -6.74 -14.60 -15.88
N ILE A 134 -5.91 -14.83 -16.90
CA ILE A 134 -5.87 -16.10 -17.62
C ILE A 134 -5.38 -17.14 -16.62
N ARG A 135 -6.26 -18.03 -16.17
CA ARG A 135 -5.86 -19.18 -15.37
C ARG A 135 -4.91 -20.00 -16.22
N ASN A 136 -3.67 -20.09 -15.75
CA ASN A 136 -2.51 -20.73 -16.37
C ASN A 136 -2.92 -22.01 -17.10
N ARG A 137 -2.85 -22.00 -18.45
CA ARG A 137 -2.98 -23.24 -19.23
C ARG A 137 -1.61 -23.90 -19.18
N GLU A 138 -1.58 -24.97 -18.40
CA GLU A 138 -0.49 -25.92 -18.17
C GLU A 138 0.50 -26.05 -19.34
N GLU A 139 1.79 -25.99 -19.01
CA GLU A 139 2.88 -26.35 -19.90
C GLU A 139 2.79 -27.84 -20.25
N ARG A 140 2.50 -28.14 -21.52
CA ARG A 140 2.94 -29.38 -22.15
C ARG A 140 4.02 -29.02 -23.17
N GLY A 141 5.27 -29.15 -22.76
CA GLY A 141 6.39 -29.29 -23.67
C GLY A 141 6.16 -30.52 -24.55
N ALA A 142 5.88 -30.29 -25.83
CA ALA A 142 6.02 -31.29 -26.87
C ALA A 142 7.18 -30.84 -27.75
N ALA A 143 8.23 -31.65 -27.75
CA ALA A 143 9.41 -31.53 -28.59
C ALA A 143 9.02 -31.45 -30.07
N LEU A 144 9.73 -30.60 -30.82
CA LEU A 144 9.75 -30.63 -32.28
C LEU A 144 10.96 -31.45 -32.74
N PRO A 145 10.82 -32.42 -33.67
CA PRO A 145 11.97 -33.06 -34.27
C PRO A 145 12.60 -32.12 -35.31
N VAL A 146 13.93 -32.07 -35.31
CA VAL A 146 14.69 -31.51 -36.42
C VAL A 146 14.73 -32.56 -37.53
N ALA A 147 14.37 -32.16 -38.74
CA ALA A 147 14.64 -32.87 -39.99
C ALA A 147 15.37 -31.90 -40.92
#